data_AF-A0A1B9H0L3-F1
#
_entry.id   AF-A0A1B9H0L3-F1
#
_cell.length_a   1.000
_cell.length_b   1.000
_cell.length_c   1.000
_cell.angle_alpha   90.00
_cell.angle_beta   90.00
_cell.angle_gamma   90.00
#
_symmetry.space_group_name_H-M   'P 1'
#
loop_
_entity.id
_entity.type
_entity.pdbx_description
1 polymer ?
#
loop_
_entity_poly.entity_id
_entity_poly.type
_entity_poly.pdbx_seq_one_letter_code
_entity_poly.pdbx_strand_id
1 'polypeptide(L)'
;MPPKRKEATEYTDNPSSVGGTPKKSRGSAGKTAWTPEEDALFIAIIDDIVRKNLWNAVKVHPQLAARQNGGIMSHWKMLHKKL
;
A
#
# COMPACT_ATOMS: atom_id res chain seq x y z
N MET A 1 8.17 -36.05 -19.81
CA MET A 1 7.15 -35.41 -18.95
C MET A 1 7.03 -36.18 -17.65
N PRO A 2 7.32 -35.59 -16.47
CA PRO A 2 6.92 -36.19 -15.21
C PRO A 2 5.50 -35.73 -14.80
N PRO A 3 4.65 -36.65 -14.31
CA PRO A 3 3.25 -36.38 -13.98
C PRO A 3 3.05 -35.69 -12.61
N LYS A 4 1.98 -34.87 -12.53
CA LYS A 4 1.45 -34.23 -11.31
C LYS A 4 1.01 -35.28 -10.29
N ARG A 5 1.48 -35.17 -9.03
CA ARG A 5 0.91 -35.91 -7.89
C ARG A 5 0.15 -34.95 -6.96
N LYS A 6 -1.09 -35.34 -6.68
CA LYS A 6 -2.10 -34.68 -5.86
C LYS A 6 -1.83 -34.83 -4.36
N GLU A 7 -2.47 -33.93 -3.61
CA GLU A 7 -2.46 -33.67 -2.18
C GLU A 7 -2.86 -34.84 -1.26
N ALA A 8 -2.68 -34.53 0.04
CA ALA A 8 -3.39 -34.99 1.23
C ALA A 8 -2.67 -36.07 2.06
N THR A 9 -2.32 -35.73 3.30
CA THR A 9 -3.00 -36.31 4.46
C THR A 9 -2.57 -35.60 5.75
N GLU A 10 -3.59 -35.34 6.56
CA GLU A 10 -3.55 -34.75 7.88
C GLU A 10 -2.68 -35.58 8.83
N TYR A 11 -1.88 -34.93 9.67
CA TYR A 11 -1.30 -35.55 10.85
C TYR A 11 -1.79 -34.79 12.08
N THR A 12 -2.80 -35.36 12.72
CA THR A 12 -3.28 -34.96 14.04
C THR A 12 -2.36 -35.61 15.07
N ASP A 13 -1.56 -34.83 15.80
CA ASP A 13 -1.08 -35.26 17.11
C ASP A 13 -0.80 -34.02 17.99
N ASN A 14 -1.47 -34.00 19.13
CA ASN A 14 -1.39 -33.03 20.21
C ASN A 14 -1.51 -33.88 21.49
N PRO A 15 -0.99 -33.54 22.68
CA PRO A 15 -0.09 -32.44 23.09
C PRO A 15 1.15 -32.95 23.88
N SER A 16 2.23 -32.17 23.96
CA SER A 16 3.16 -32.31 25.09
C SER A 16 3.53 -30.97 25.68
N SER A 17 2.93 -30.74 26.84
CA SER A 17 3.24 -29.70 27.81
C SER A 17 4.71 -29.81 28.22
N VAL A 18 5.51 -28.83 27.79
CA VAL A 18 6.80 -28.55 28.39
C VAL A 18 6.75 -27.10 28.82
N GLY A 19 6.76 -26.89 30.14
CA GLY A 19 6.78 -25.59 30.79
C GLY A 19 7.98 -24.77 30.35
N GLY A 20 7.79 -23.97 29.31
CA GLY A 20 8.64 -22.83 28.98
C GLY A 20 8.03 -21.59 29.60
N THR A 21 8.79 -20.89 30.44
CA THR A 21 8.53 -19.51 30.86
C THR A 21 7.88 -18.71 29.73
N PRO A 22 6.85 -17.88 29.97
CA PRO A 22 6.24 -17.09 28.91
C PRO A 22 7.32 -16.18 28.33
N LYS A 23 7.88 -16.58 27.18
CA LYS A 23 8.52 -15.63 26.28
C LYS A 23 7.44 -14.61 26.06
N LYS A 24 7.61 -13.41 26.61
CA LYS A 24 6.94 -12.21 26.10
C LYS A 24 7.26 -12.23 24.62
N SER A 25 6.35 -12.79 23.83
CA SER A 25 6.26 -12.44 22.43
C SER A 25 6.12 -10.93 22.54
N ARG A 26 7.17 -10.23 22.14
CA ARG A 26 6.99 -8.87 21.68
C ARG A 26 5.97 -9.07 20.57
N GLY A 27 4.69 -8.88 20.91
CA GLY A 27 3.66 -8.77 19.92
C GLY A 27 4.24 -7.75 18.97
N SER A 28 4.66 -8.22 17.79
CA SER A 28 4.83 -7.32 16.67
C SER A 28 3.47 -6.65 16.64
N ALA A 29 3.39 -5.41 17.14
CA ALA A 29 2.22 -4.58 16.99
C ALA A 29 2.03 -4.59 15.49
N GLY A 30 1.10 -5.44 15.04
CA GLY A 30 0.90 -5.73 13.64
C GLY A 30 0.68 -4.37 13.00
N LYS A 31 1.41 -4.09 11.93
CA LYS A 31 1.19 -2.86 11.17
C LYS A 31 -0.32 -2.78 10.94
N THR A 32 -0.95 -1.71 11.41
CA THR A 32 -2.37 -1.51 11.22
C THR A 32 -2.65 -1.65 9.73
N ALA A 33 -3.53 -2.59 9.37
CA ALA A 33 -3.94 -2.72 7.99
C ALA A 33 -4.76 -1.46 7.63
N TRP A 34 -4.45 -0.87 6.49
CA TRP A 34 -5.20 0.28 5.98
C TRP A 34 -6.65 -0.11 5.77
N THR A 35 -7.56 0.67 6.34
CA THR A 35 -8.99 0.52 6.05
C THR A 35 -9.34 1.24 4.76
N PRO A 36 -10.42 0.84 4.05
CA PRO A 36 -10.88 1.56 2.86
C PRO A 36 -11.26 3.01 3.17
N GLU A 37 -11.69 3.32 4.39
CA GLU A 37 -11.94 4.72 4.79
C GLU A 37 -10.65 5.53 4.92
N GLU A 38 -9.60 4.94 5.52
CA GLU A 38 -8.29 5.57 5.64
C GLU A 38 -7.65 5.80 4.28
N ASP A 39 -7.75 4.84 3.36
CA ASP A 39 -7.26 4.99 1.98
C ASP A 39 -7.99 6.13 1.25
N ALA A 40 -9.31 6.23 1.39
CA ALA A 40 -10.08 7.31 0.77
C ALA A 40 -9.68 8.70 1.31
N LEU A 41 -9.46 8.81 2.63
CA LEU A 41 -8.98 10.05 3.25
C LEU A 41 -7.55 10.39 2.82
N PHE A 42 -6.67 9.38 2.77
CA PHE A 42 -5.29 9.54 2.37
C PHE A 42 -5.18 10.02 0.91
N ILE A 43 -5.96 9.42 0.02
CA ILE A 43 -6.12 9.84 -1.38
C ILE A 43 -6.60 11.30 -1.47
N ALA A 44 -7.63 11.66 -0.70
CA ALA A 44 -8.17 13.02 -0.71
C ALA A 44 -7.12 14.06 -0.29
N ILE A 45 -6.33 13.75 0.75
CA ILE A 45 -5.23 14.61 1.22
C ILE A 45 -4.15 14.78 0.13
N ILE A 46 -3.77 13.68 -0.54
CA ILE A 46 -2.78 13.72 -1.61
C ILE A 46 -3.27 14.61 -2.75
N ASP A 47 -4.53 14.45 -3.18
CA ASP A 47 -5.10 15.26 -4.25
C ASP A 47 -5.07 16.76 -3.88
N ASP A 48 -5.39 17.10 -2.64
CA ASP A 48 -5.37 18.48 -2.17
C ASP A 48 -3.96 19.09 -2.14
N ILE A 49 -2.95 18.29 -1.75
CA ILE A 49 -1.53 18.68 -1.80
C ILE A 49 -1.09 18.89 -3.24
N VAL A 50 -1.47 17.99 -4.15
CA VAL A 50 -1.10 18.10 -5.57
C VAL A 50 -1.69 19.35 -6.19
N ARG A 51 -2.96 19.65 -5.90
CA ARG A 51 -3.60 20.89 -6.38
C ARG A 51 -2.91 22.15 -5.85
N LYS A 52 -2.55 22.18 -4.56
CA LYS A 52 -1.97 23.39 -3.93
C LYS A 52 -0.48 23.58 -4.25
N ASN A 53 0.30 22.51 -4.21
CA ASN A 53 1.76 22.57 -4.20
C ASN A 53 2.39 22.09 -5.52
N LEU A 54 1.92 20.97 -6.09
CA LEU A 54 2.55 20.40 -7.29
C LEU A 54 2.43 21.36 -8.48
N TRP A 55 1.29 22.04 -8.64
CA TRP A 55 1.12 23.00 -9.73
C TRP A 55 2.11 24.15 -9.67
N ASN A 56 2.39 24.65 -8.46
CA ASN A 56 3.37 25.71 -8.27
C ASN A 56 4.79 25.20 -8.49
N ALA A 57 5.12 24.00 -7.99
CA ALA A 57 6.42 23.38 -8.20
C ALA A 57 6.72 23.12 -9.68
N VAL A 58 5.72 22.68 -10.44
CA VAL A 58 5.88 22.35 -11.87
C VAL A 58 6.10 23.59 -12.74
N LYS A 59 5.47 24.73 -12.40
CA LYS A 59 5.69 26.00 -13.12
C LYS A 59 7.13 26.48 -13.04
N VAL A 60 7.79 26.24 -11.91
CA VAL A 60 9.19 26.64 -11.67
C VAL A 60 10.16 25.65 -12.34
N HIS A 61 9.70 24.44 -12.68
CA HIS A 61 10.55 23.41 -13.23
C HIS A 61 10.77 23.61 -14.75
N PRO A 62 12.01 23.80 -15.23
CA PRO A 62 12.29 24.23 -16.61
C PRO A 62 11.78 23.24 -17.67
N GLN A 63 11.76 21.94 -17.38
CA GLN A 63 11.30 20.91 -18.32
C GLN A 63 9.79 20.71 -18.36
N LEU A 64 9.08 21.12 -17.30
CA LEU A 64 7.66 20.86 -17.13
C LEU A 64 6.81 22.13 -17.24
N ALA A 65 7.43 23.31 -17.18
CA ALA A 65 6.76 24.61 -17.38
C ALA A 65 5.98 24.68 -18.70
N ALA A 66 6.46 24.00 -19.75
CA ALA A 66 5.80 23.94 -21.06
C ALA A 66 4.46 23.17 -21.06
N ARG A 67 4.21 22.29 -20.08
CA ARG A 67 3.01 21.43 -20.06
C ARG A 67 1.73 22.18 -19.67
N GLN A 68 1.86 23.42 -19.16
CA GLN A 68 0.77 24.27 -18.65
C GLN A 68 -0.12 23.58 -17.58
N ASN A 69 -0.93 24.36 -16.86
CA ASN A 69 -1.70 23.82 -15.73
C ASN A 69 -2.65 22.68 -16.13
N GLY A 70 -3.26 22.75 -17.32
CA GLY A 70 -4.20 21.74 -17.82
C GLY A 70 -3.55 20.38 -18.09
N GLY A 71 -2.33 20.38 -18.64
CA GLY A 71 -1.59 19.14 -18.92
C GLY A 71 -1.21 18.41 -17.62
N ILE A 72 -0.85 19.15 -16.58
CA ILE A 72 -0.46 18.61 -15.28
C ILE A 72 -1.67 18.00 -14.56
N MET A 73 -2.82 18.69 -14.58
CA MET A 73 -4.07 18.16 -14.01
C MET A 73 -4.51 16.88 -14.71
N SER A 74 -4.48 16.85 -16.05
CA SER A 74 -4.86 15.68 -16.83
C SER A 74 -3.92 14.50 -16.53
N HIS A 75 -2.62 14.78 -16.43
CA HIS A 75 -1.62 13.77 -16.10
C HIS A 75 -1.81 13.22 -14.67
N TRP A 76 -2.06 14.09 -13.68
CA TRP A 76 -2.37 13.68 -12.32
C TRP A 76 -3.62 12.79 -12.24
N LYS A 77 -4.72 13.17 -12.91
CA LYS A 77 -5.95 12.36 -12.96
C LYS A 77 -5.71 10.96 -13.54
N MET A 78 -4.85 10.86 -14.56
CA MET A 78 -4.47 9.57 -15.14
C MET A 78 -3.62 8.71 -14.19
N LEU A 79 -2.71 9.32 -13.43
CA LEU A 79 -1.92 8.62 -12.41
C LEU A 79 -2.82 8.14 -11.26
N HIS A 80 -3.72 9.01 -10.83
CA HIS A 80 -4.67 8.73 -9.76
C HIS A 80 -5.62 7.58 -10.10
N LYS A 81 -6.11 7.51 -11.35
CA LYS A 81 -6.99 6.42 -11.79
C LYS A 81 -6.30 5.03 -11.81
N LYS A 82 -4.96 4.99 -11.75
CA LYS A 82 -4.17 3.75 -11.76
C LYS A 82 -3.74 3.29 -10.36
N LEU A 83 -3.95 4.11 -9.34
CA LEU A 83 -3.82 3.74 -7.92
C LEU A 83 -5.05 2.95 -7.49
#